data_AF-A0A7J4IPV5-F1
#
_entry.id   AF-A0A7J4IPV5-F1
#
_cell.length_a   1.000
_cell.length_b   1.000
_cell.length_c   1.000
_cell.angle_alpha   90.00
_cell.angle_beta   90.00
_cell.angle_gamma   90.00
#
_symmetry.space_group_name_H-M   'P 1'
#
loop_
_entity.id
_entity.type
_entity.pdbx_description
1 polymer ?
#
loop_
_entity_poly.entity_id
_entity_poly.type
_entity_poly.pdbx_seq_one_letter_code
_entity_poly.pdbx_strand_id
1 'polypeptide(L)' 'MSMTRGLVFALVSVLPAMILGLVAYIIFGGITSSPSSSDFMYGPCYGVPFSIILLAFIYGLRVQVEME' A
#
# COMPACT_ATOMS: atom_id res chain seq x y z
N MET A 1 11.02 20.71 0.89
CA MET A 1 10.44 19.92 2.01
C MET A 1 9.25 19.05 1.61
N SER A 2 8.31 19.51 0.75
CA SER A 2 7.11 18.72 0.38
C SER A 2 7.41 17.36 -0.27
N MET A 3 8.35 17.29 -1.23
CA MET A 3 8.74 16.03 -1.89
C MET A 3 9.30 14.98 -0.90
N THR A 4 10.24 15.38 -0.05
CA THR A 4 10.84 14.51 0.98
C THR A 4 9.79 13.97 1.94
N ARG A 5 8.84 14.83 2.36
CA ARG A 5 7.73 14.40 3.21
C ARG A 5 6.82 13.39 2.50
N GLY A 6 6.44 13.66 1.26
CA GLY A 6 5.69 12.69 0.43
C GLY A 6 6.38 11.32 0.39
N LEU A 7 7.69 11.29 0.17
CA LEU A 7 8.48 10.05 0.16
C LEU A 7 8.51 9.35 1.52
N VAL A 8 8.63 10.09 2.63
CA VAL A 8 8.58 9.51 3.99
C VAL A 8 7.22 8.88 4.27
N PHE A 9 6.12 9.57 3.95
CA PHE A 9 4.77 9.03 4.11
C PHE A 9 4.55 7.79 3.25
N ALA A 10 4.99 7.82 1.98
CA ALA A 10 4.95 6.66 1.10
C ALA A 10 5.73 5.47 1.69
N LEU A 11 6.95 5.69 2.17
CA LEU A 11 7.81 4.66 2.75
C LEU A 11 7.19 4.03 4.01
N VAL A 12 6.70 4.86 4.93
CA VAL A 12 6.05 4.38 6.17
C VAL A 12 4.77 3.61 5.85
N SER A 13 4.06 4.00 4.78
CA SER A 13 2.83 3.33 4.37
C SER A 13 3.03 1.95 3.73
N VAL A 14 4.26 1.54 3.38
CA VAL A 14 4.51 0.24 2.73
C VAL A 14 4.02 -0.93 3.58
N LEU A 15 4.35 -0.95 4.88
CA LEU A 15 3.91 -2.03 5.78
C LEU A 15 2.39 -2.15 5.89
N PRO A 16 1.63 -1.08 6.25
CA PRO A 16 0.17 -1.17 6.30
C PRO A 16 -0.46 -1.45 4.93
N ALA A 17 0.14 -0.95 3.83
CA ALA A 17 -0.31 -1.24 2.48
C ALA A 17 -0.18 -2.72 2.11
N MET A 18 0.92 -3.37 2.49
CA MET A 18 1.11 -4.82 2.28
C MET A 18 0.15 -5.66 3.12
N ILE A 19 -0.12 -5.27 4.36
CA ILE A 19 -1.12 -5.94 5.20
C ILE A 19 -2.51 -5.83 4.56
N LEU A 20 -2.89 -4.66 4.06
CA LEU A 20 -4.16 -4.46 3.38
C LEU A 20 -4.24 -5.23 2.04
N GLY A 21 -3.13 -5.35 1.31
CA GLY A 21 -3.03 -6.22 0.14
C GLY A 21 -3.27 -7.69 0.47
N LEU A 22 -2.70 -8.18 1.58
CA LEU A 22 -2.93 -9.54 2.07
C LEU A 22 -4.40 -9.76 2.49
N VAL A 23 -4.98 -8.81 3.22
CA VAL A 23 -6.40 -8.87 3.60
C VAL A 23 -7.29 -8.91 2.36
N ALA A 24 -7.02 -8.06 1.37
CA ALA A 24 -7.73 -8.08 0.09
C ALA A 24 -7.57 -9.43 -0.63
N TYR A 25 -6.36 -10.01 -0.66
CA TYR A 25 -6.13 -11.33 -1.24
C TYR A 25 -7.03 -12.40 -0.62
N ILE A 26 -7.15 -12.42 0.71
CA ILE A 26 -8.00 -13.38 1.43
C ILE A 26 -9.49 -13.13 1.13
N ILE A 27 -9.94 -11.87 1.15
CA ILE A 27 -11.34 -11.50 0.87
C ILE A 27 -11.75 -11.91 -0.55
N PHE A 28 -10.85 -11.77 -1.52
CA PHE A 28 -11.11 -12.14 -2.91
C PHE A 28 -10.91 -13.64 -3.21
N GLY A 29 -10.71 -14.47 -2.18
CA GLY A 29 -10.67 -15.93 -2.32
C GLY A 29 -9.29 -16.50 -2.69
N GLY A 30 -8.22 -15.76 -2.39
CA GLY A 30 -6.86 -16.24 -2.58
C GLY A 30 -6.53 -17.50 -1.76
N ILE A 31 -5.70 -18.37 -2.32
CA ILE A 31 -5.29 -19.64 -1.72
C ILE A 31 -4.29 -19.39 -0.58
N THR A 32 -4.63 -19.78 0.64
CA THR A 32 -3.75 -19.60 1.83
C THR A 32 -2.95 -20.85 2.18
N SER A 33 -3.28 -21.99 1.56
CA SER A 33 -2.65 -23.29 1.84
C SER A 33 -1.82 -23.71 0.65
N SER A 34 -0.49 -23.76 0.83
CA SER A 34 0.48 -24.13 -0.23
C SER A 34 0.21 -23.46 -1.59
N PRO A 35 0.12 -22.11 -1.66
CA PRO A 35 -0.13 -21.42 -2.92
C PRO A 35 1.02 -21.66 -3.91
N SER A 36 0.66 -21.88 -5.17
CA SER A 36 1.59 -21.93 -6.29
C SER A 36 1.74 -20.55 -6.92
N SER A 37 2.80 -20.34 -7.73
CA SER A 37 3.00 -19.09 -8.44
C SER A 37 1.84 -18.75 -9.41
N SER A 38 1.09 -19.75 -9.88
CA SER A 38 -0.10 -19.55 -10.72
C SER A 38 -1.32 -19.04 -9.95
N ASP A 39 -1.33 -19.17 -8.62
CA ASP A 39 -2.43 -18.70 -7.76
C ASP A 39 -2.27 -17.23 -7.35
N PHE A 40 -1.28 -16.54 -7.94
CA PHE A 40 -0.97 -15.16 -7.62
C PHE A 40 -2.00 -14.20 -8.21
N MET A 41 -2.67 -13.42 -7.35
CA MET A 41 -3.66 -12.44 -7.77
C MET A 41 -3.02 -11.05 -7.88
N TYR A 42 -2.72 -10.62 -9.11
CA TYR A 42 -2.06 -9.34 -9.37
C TYR A 42 -2.81 -8.12 -8.80
N GLY A 43 -4.15 -8.13 -8.82
CA GLY A 43 -4.97 -7.01 -8.32
C GLY A 43 -4.75 -6.74 -6.83
N PRO A 44 -5.07 -7.68 -5.93
CA PRO A 44 -4.82 -7.53 -4.50
C PRO A 44 -3.33 -7.38 -4.14
N CYS A 45 -2.44 -8.11 -4.83
CA CYS A 45 -1.02 -8.14 -4.45
C CYS A 45 -0.19 -6.94 -4.93
N TYR A 46 -0.62 -6.24 -5.99
CA TYR A 46 0.07 -5.02 -6.47
C TYR A 46 -0.83 -3.80 -6.49
N GLY A 47 -2.06 -3.95 -6.95
CA GLY A 47 -3.00 -2.83 -7.08
C GLY A 47 -3.32 -2.19 -5.72
N VAL A 48 -3.70 -3.01 -4.73
CA VAL A 48 -4.05 -2.49 -3.39
C VAL A 48 -2.85 -1.82 -2.70
N PRO A 49 -1.67 -2.46 -2.58
CA PRO A 49 -0.51 -1.81 -1.98
C PRO A 49 -0.09 -0.53 -2.71
N PHE A 50 -0.03 -0.57 -4.06
CA PHE A 50 0.37 0.58 -4.86
C PHE A 50 -0.56 1.77 -4.68
N SER A 51 -1.87 1.53 -4.67
CA SER A 51 -2.87 2.58 -4.50
C SER A 51 -2.71 3.29 -3.16
N ILE A 52 -2.51 2.53 -2.08
CA ILE A 52 -2.32 3.09 -0.73
C ILE A 52 -1.04 3.91 -0.66
N ILE A 53 0.07 3.38 -1.17
CA ILE A 53 1.37 4.07 -1.19
C ILE A 53 1.29 5.36 -2.01
N LEU A 54 0.62 5.32 -3.16
CA LEU A 54 0.42 6.50 -4.01
C LEU A 54 -0.44 7.56 -3.32
N LEU A 55 -1.52 7.16 -2.65
CA LEU A 55 -2.37 8.07 -1.89
C LEU A 55 -1.61 8.69 -0.71
N ALA A 56 -0.81 7.91 0.01
CA ALA A 56 0.05 8.40 1.09
C ALA A 56 1.10 9.40 0.58
N PHE A 57 1.68 9.13 -0.59
CA PHE A 57 2.59 10.05 -1.26
C PHE A 57 1.90 11.39 -1.59
N ILE A 58 0.75 11.35 -2.28
CA ILE A 58 -0.04 12.53 -2.63
C ILE A 58 -0.43 13.30 -1.38
N TYR A 59 -0.87 12.61 -0.32
CA TYR A 59 -1.21 13.21 0.95
C TYR A 59 -0.01 13.96 1.56
N GLY A 60 1.17 13.33 1.62
CA GLY A 60 2.39 13.97 2.12
C GLY A 60 2.86 15.17 1.30
N LEU A 61 2.55 15.22 0.00
CA LEU A 61 2.79 16.39 -0.84
C LEU A 61 1.87 17.57 -0.49
N ARG A 62 0.59 17.27 -0.20
CA ARG A 62 -0.48 18.26 -0.03
C ARG A 62 -0.59 18.83 1.38
N VAL A 63 -0.36 18.01 2.40
CA VAL A 63 -0.50 18.44 3.80
C VAL A 63 0.61 19.41 4.15
N GLN A 64 0.28 20.65 4.47
CA GLN A 64 1.23 21.51 5.18
C GLN A 64 1.18 21.07 6.63
N VAL A 65 2.30 20.59 7.17
CA VAL A 65 2.37 20.29 8.60
C VAL A 65 2.27 21.65 9.29
N GLU A 66 1.07 22.02 9.77
CA GLU A 66 0.91 23.01 10.83
C GLU A 66 1.63 22.44 12.04
N MET A 67 2.92 22.77 12.14
CA MET A 67 3.68 22.61 13.37
C MET A 67 3.20 23.75 14.26
N GLU A 68 2.21 23.50 15.11
CA GLU A 68 1.96 24.32 16.30
C GLU A 68 3.04 24.05 17.36
#